data_AF-A0A1J5RLD8-F1
#
_entry.id   AF-A0A1J5RLD8-F1
#
_cell.length_a   1.000
_cell.length_b   1.000
_cell.length_c   1.000
_cell.angle_alpha   90.00
_cell.angle_beta   90.00
_cell.angle_gamma   90.00
#
_symmetry.space_group_name_H-M   'P 1'
#
loop_
_entity.id
_entity.type
_entity.pdbx_description
1 polymer ?
#
loop_
_entity_poly.entity_id
_entity_poly.type
_entity_poly.pdbx_seq_one_letter_code
_entity_poly.pdbx_strand_id
1 'polypeptide(L)'
;MRLIGNIIWLIFGGLYMGLAWWLAALLCALSIVGIPWAIAAFRIGAFSFWPFGRRIADKPAGAMAATFGALGNLVWALLFGWWLALGHLLSAALCAITIIGIPFALQHIKLAGLSFLPYGKDIVPIMP
;
A
#
# COMPACT_ATOMS: atom_id res chain seq x y z
N MET A 1 8.95 -5.82 19.52
CA MET A 1 8.15 -4.63 19.11
C MET A 1 7.19 -4.86 17.92
N ARG A 2 7.45 -5.81 17.01
CA ARG A 2 6.63 -6.04 15.80
C ARG A 2 5.14 -6.29 16.10
N LEU A 3 4.81 -7.14 17.08
CA LEU A 3 3.43 -7.48 17.44
C LEU A 3 2.64 -6.26 17.96
N ILE A 4 3.18 -5.56 18.95
CA ILE A 4 2.51 -4.39 19.56
C ILE A 4 2.30 -3.29 18.51
N GLY A 5 3.32 -2.98 17.71
CA GLY A 5 3.19 -1.99 16.64
C GLY A 5 2.10 -2.35 15.63
N ASN A 6 2.04 -3.63 15.23
CA ASN A 6 1.00 -4.14 14.33
C ASN A 6 -0.41 -4.01 14.92
N ILE A 7 -0.61 -4.33 16.21
CA ILE A 7 -1.91 -4.21 16.87
C ILE A 7 -2.37 -2.75 16.90
N ILE A 8 -1.48 -1.83 17.32
CA ILE A 8 -1.80 -0.40 17.37
C ILE A 8 -2.14 0.09 15.96
N TRP A 9 -1.28 -0.20 14.99
CA TRP A 9 -1.51 0.20 13.60
C TRP A 9 -2.84 -0.30 13.03
N LEU A 10 -3.20 -1.56 13.30
CA LEU A 10 -4.44 -2.14 12.80
C LEU A 10 -5.66 -1.32 13.25
N ILE A 11 -5.65 -0.87 14.51
CA ILE A 11 -6.72 -0.05 15.11
C ILE A 11 -6.73 1.38 14.54
N PHE A 12 -5.55 1.99 14.36
CA PHE A 12 -5.41 3.41 13.99
C PHE A 12 -5.48 3.71 12.48
N GLY A 13 -5.79 2.72 11.64
CA GLY A 13 -5.98 2.95 10.20
C GLY A 13 -5.61 1.77 9.32
N GLY A 14 -4.78 0.85 9.83
CA GLY A 14 -4.29 -0.31 9.09
C GLY A 14 -5.40 -1.24 8.59
N LEU A 15 -6.41 -1.50 9.42
CA LEU A 15 -7.55 -2.34 9.03
C LEU A 15 -8.32 -1.73 7.84
N TYR A 16 -8.72 -0.47 7.98
CA TYR A 16 -9.50 0.23 6.96
C TYR A 16 -8.75 0.35 5.64
N MET A 17 -7.46 0.71 5.71
CA MET A 17 -6.65 0.82 4.49
C MET A 17 -6.34 -0.54 3.87
N GLY A 18 -6.07 -1.58 4.66
CA GLY A 18 -5.91 -2.94 4.13
C GLY A 18 -7.15 -3.42 3.37
N LEU A 19 -8.35 -3.16 3.93
CA LEU A 19 -9.61 -3.46 3.28
C LEU A 19 -9.83 -2.62 2.01
N ALA A 20 -9.49 -1.33 2.02
CA ALA A 20 -9.57 -0.47 0.85
C ALA A 20 -8.69 -0.99 -0.31
N TRP A 21 -7.47 -1.42 0.00
CA TRP A 21 -6.57 -2.06 -0.97
C TRP A 21 -7.14 -3.37 -1.53
N TRP A 22 -7.73 -4.21 -0.68
CA TRP A 22 -8.37 -5.45 -1.12
C TRP A 22 -9.64 -5.20 -1.94
N LEU A 23 -10.41 -4.16 -1.63
CA LEU A 23 -11.53 -3.73 -2.44
C LEU A 23 -11.06 -3.33 -3.85
N ALA A 24 -10.03 -2.49 -3.96
CA ALA A 24 -9.44 -2.14 -5.25
C ALA A 24 -8.94 -3.39 -6.00
N ALA A 25 -8.31 -4.33 -5.28
CA ALA A 25 -7.84 -5.58 -5.86
C ALA A 25 -8.99 -6.43 -6.42
N LEU A 26 -10.09 -6.57 -5.67
CA LEU A 26 -11.29 -7.30 -6.10
C LEU A 26 -11.93 -6.65 -7.33
N LEU A 27 -12.03 -5.32 -7.36
CA LEU A 27 -12.55 -4.58 -8.52
C LEU A 27 -11.70 -4.84 -9.77
N CYS A 28 -10.36 -4.81 -9.65
CA CYS A 28 -9.47 -5.13 -10.76
C CYS A 28 -9.61 -6.60 -11.21
N ALA A 29 -9.79 -7.53 -10.26
CA ALA A 29 -9.92 -8.96 -10.53
C ALA A 29 -11.20 -9.32 -11.32
N LEU A 30 -12.22 -8.45 -11.36
CA LEU A 30 -13.40 -8.62 -12.21
C LEU A 30 -13.07 -8.61 -13.71
N SER A 31 -11.91 -8.06 -14.08
CA SER A 31 -11.45 -8.01 -15.47
C SER A 31 -10.17 -8.82 -15.63
N ILE A 32 -10.06 -9.58 -16.73
CA ILE A 32 -8.84 -10.34 -17.04
C ILE A 32 -7.64 -9.39 -17.17
N VAL A 33 -7.84 -8.22 -17.78
CA VAL A 33 -6.80 -7.19 -17.95
C VAL A 33 -6.33 -6.62 -16.61
N GLY A 34 -7.20 -6.57 -15.60
CA GLY A 34 -6.89 -6.02 -14.29
C GLY A 34 -6.24 -6.99 -13.30
N ILE A 35 -6.19 -8.29 -13.61
CA ILE A 35 -5.57 -9.31 -12.74
C ILE A 35 -4.16 -8.91 -12.27
N PRO A 36 -3.27 -8.40 -13.15
CA PRO A 36 -1.94 -7.99 -12.72
C PRO A 36 -1.96 -6.86 -11.65
N TRP A 37 -2.91 -5.91 -11.74
CA TRP A 37 -3.12 -4.88 -10.70
C TRP A 37 -3.67 -5.48 -9.41
N ALA A 38 -4.62 -6.42 -9.53
CA ALA A 38 -5.21 -7.11 -8.38
C ALA A 38 -4.12 -7.80 -7.53
N ILE A 39 -3.17 -8.50 -8.16
CA ILE A 39 -2.07 -9.17 -7.46
C ILE A 39 -1.22 -8.16 -6.68
N ALA A 40 -0.84 -7.05 -7.31
CA ALA A 40 -0.06 -6.00 -6.65
C ALA A 40 -0.83 -5.38 -5.46
N ALA A 41 -2.12 -5.11 -5.66
CA ALA A 41 -2.99 -4.51 -4.66
C ALA A 41 -3.28 -5.44 -3.47
N PHE A 42 -3.51 -6.74 -3.69
CA PHE A 42 -3.67 -7.72 -2.61
C PHE A 42 -2.43 -7.81 -1.73
N ARG A 43 -1.25 -7.83 -2.36
CA ARG A 43 0.04 -7.87 -1.64
C ARG A 43 0.26 -6.61 -0.82
N ILE A 44 -0.02 -5.43 -1.37
CA ILE A 44 0.11 -4.17 -0.62
C ILE A 44 -0.96 -4.08 0.48
N GLY A 45 -2.20 -4.51 0.24
CA GLY A 45 -3.22 -4.60 1.27
C GLY A 45 -2.83 -5.53 2.42
N ALA A 46 -2.24 -6.69 2.10
CA ALA A 46 -1.66 -7.59 3.11
C ALA A 46 -0.51 -6.93 3.89
N PHE A 47 0.29 -6.07 3.24
CA PHE A 47 1.28 -5.23 3.90
C PHE A 47 0.65 -4.18 4.81
N SER A 48 -0.40 -3.52 4.34
CA SER A 48 -1.17 -2.51 5.08
C SER A 48 -1.87 -3.08 6.31
N PHE A 49 -2.18 -4.38 6.40
CA PHE A 49 -2.65 -4.96 7.67
C PHE A 49 -1.54 -5.10 8.73
N TRP A 50 -0.31 -5.44 8.31
CA TRP A 50 0.77 -5.81 9.25
C TRP A 50 2.15 -5.23 8.86
N PRO A 51 2.33 -3.91 8.79
CA PRO A 51 3.51 -3.33 8.15
C PRO A 51 4.82 -3.58 8.91
N PHE A 52 4.77 -3.83 10.23
CA PHE A 52 5.98 -3.96 11.04
C PHE A 52 6.68 -5.29 10.82
N GLY A 53 8.01 -5.24 10.61
CA GLY A 53 8.84 -6.40 10.28
C GLY A 53 8.97 -6.67 8.77
N ARG A 54 8.37 -5.82 7.93
CA ARG A 54 8.43 -5.89 6.47
C ARG A 54 8.80 -4.52 5.89
N ARG A 55 9.41 -4.49 4.70
CA ARG A 55 9.72 -3.27 3.98
C ARG A 55 9.35 -3.38 2.50
N ILE A 56 9.11 -2.23 1.89
CA ILE A 56 8.92 -2.12 0.44
C ILE A 56 10.30 -2.15 -0.21
N ALA A 57 10.48 -3.00 -1.22
CA ALA A 57 11.66 -3.09 -2.05
C ALA A 57 11.28 -2.91 -3.52
N ASP A 58 12.21 -2.45 -4.35
CA ASP A 58 12.02 -2.44 -5.79
C ASP A 58 12.22 -3.84 -6.36
N LYS A 59 11.29 -4.24 -7.23
CA LYS A 59 11.36 -5.51 -7.94
C LYS A 59 12.23 -5.34 -9.19
N PRO A 60 13.31 -6.13 -9.35
CA PRO A 60 14.11 -6.10 -10.57
C PRO A 60 13.24 -6.42 -11.79
N ALA A 61 13.35 -5.60 -12.83
CA ALA A 61 12.62 -5.75 -14.08
C ALA A 61 13.51 -5.36 -15.26
N GLY A 62 13.39 -6.07 -16.37
CA GLY A 62 14.00 -5.62 -17.64
C GLY A 62 13.34 -4.34 -18.15
N ALA A 63 14.03 -3.60 -19.02
CA ALA A 63 13.59 -2.28 -19.51
C ALA A 63 12.15 -2.28 -20.04
N MET A 64 11.78 -3.28 -20.85
CA MET A 64 10.42 -3.42 -21.39
C MET A 64 9.36 -3.57 -20.29
N ALA A 65 9.60 -4.46 -19.31
CA ALA A 65 8.68 -4.68 -18.20
C ALA A 65 8.56 -3.44 -17.29
N ALA A 66 9.65 -2.69 -17.11
CA ALA A 66 9.63 -1.42 -16.37
C ALA A 66 8.76 -0.36 -17.06
N THR A 67 8.87 -0.22 -18.39
CA THR A 67 8.04 0.71 -19.17
C THR A 67 6.56 0.37 -19.09
N PHE A 68 6.19 -0.90 -19.31
CA PHE A 68 4.80 -1.33 -19.16
C PHE A 68 4.29 -1.18 -17.73
N GLY A 69 5.13 -1.44 -16.73
CA GLY A 69 4.80 -1.20 -15.33
C GLY A 69 4.53 0.27 -15.01
N ALA A 70 5.32 1.19 -15.59
CA ALA A 70 5.12 2.63 -15.43
C ALA A 70 3.79 3.10 -16.06
N LEU A 71 3.47 2.63 -17.26
CA LEU A 71 2.17 2.90 -17.90
C LEU A 71 1.01 2.32 -17.08
N GLY A 72 1.17 1.10 -16.57
CA GLY A 72 0.19 0.47 -15.69
C GLY A 72 -0.02 1.25 -14.39
N ASN A 73 1.05 1.81 -13.81
CA ASN A 73 0.97 2.68 -12.64
C ASN A 73 0.24 4.00 -12.94
N LEU A 74 0.44 4.60 -14.12
CA LEU A 74 -0.30 5.79 -14.52
C LEU A 74 -1.81 5.55 -14.57
N VAL A 75 -2.24 4.46 -15.23
CA VAL A 75 -3.67 4.08 -15.28
C VAL A 75 -4.20 3.78 -13.89
N TRP A 76 -3.45 3.02 -13.09
CA TRP A 76 -3.81 2.73 -11.70
C TRP A 76 -3.97 4.01 -10.87
N ALA A 77 -3.03 4.95 -10.94
CA ALA A 77 -3.04 6.19 -10.18
C ALA A 77 -4.34 6.98 -10.38
N LEU A 78 -4.83 7.03 -11.63
CA LEU A 78 -6.05 7.74 -12.01
C LEU A 78 -7.33 7.02 -11.57
N LEU A 79 -7.35 5.69 -11.60
CA LEU A 79 -8.55 4.90 -11.28
C LEU A 79 -8.66 4.54 -9.79
N PHE A 80 -7.54 4.14 -9.18
CA PHE A 80 -7.49 3.53 -7.86
C PHE A 80 -6.53 4.24 -6.89
N GLY A 81 -5.37 4.68 -7.38
CA GLY A 81 -4.31 5.18 -6.52
C GLY A 81 -4.63 6.45 -5.76
N TRP A 82 -5.36 7.40 -6.37
CA TRP A 82 -5.63 8.70 -5.74
C TRP A 82 -6.53 8.62 -4.51
N TRP A 83 -7.58 7.79 -4.52
CA TRP A 83 -8.48 7.67 -3.38
C TRP A 83 -7.88 6.78 -2.28
N LEU A 84 -7.06 5.78 -2.64
CA LEU A 84 -6.23 5.04 -1.68
C LEU A 84 -5.22 5.97 -1.00
N ALA A 85 -4.55 6.83 -1.78
CA ALA A 85 -3.65 7.85 -1.25
C ALA A 85 -4.38 8.80 -0.31
N LEU A 86 -5.56 9.28 -0.70
CA LEU A 86 -6.39 10.14 0.15
C LEU A 86 -6.78 9.44 1.46
N GLY A 87 -7.19 8.17 1.42
CA GLY A 87 -7.48 7.39 2.63
C GLY A 87 -6.27 7.27 3.56
N HIS A 88 -5.08 7.05 3.01
CA HIS A 88 -3.84 7.07 3.77
C HIS A 88 -3.54 8.46 4.36
N LEU A 89 -3.71 9.55 3.59
CA LEU A 89 -3.49 10.92 4.08
C LEU A 89 -4.48 11.30 5.20
N LEU A 90 -5.75 10.90 5.09
CA LEU A 90 -6.74 11.09 6.15
C LEU A 90 -6.35 10.34 7.42
N SER A 91 -5.95 9.08 7.30
CA SER A 91 -5.46 8.28 8.43
C SER A 91 -4.20 8.90 9.05
N ALA A 92 -3.30 9.44 8.22
CA ALA A 92 -2.11 10.14 8.70
C ALA A 92 -2.45 11.40 9.50
N ALA A 93 -3.40 12.21 9.01
CA ALA A 93 -3.86 13.40 9.71
C ALA A 93 -4.48 13.05 11.07
N LEU A 94 -5.31 12.01 11.14
CA LEU A 94 -5.90 11.53 12.39
C LEU A 94 -4.83 11.04 13.38
N CYS A 95 -3.85 10.27 12.90
CA CYS A 95 -2.75 9.82 13.74
C CYS A 95 -1.89 10.98 14.26
N ALA A 96 -1.66 12.01 13.43
CA ALA A 96 -0.82 13.15 13.77
C ALA A 96 -1.40 14.06 14.88
N ILE A 97 -2.67 13.89 15.26
CA ILE A 97 -3.30 14.63 16.37
C ILE A 97 -2.60 14.36 17.72
N THR A 98 -1.95 13.19 17.85
CA THR A 98 -1.28 12.80 19.10
C THR A 98 0.22 12.57 18.86
N ILE A 99 1.05 12.91 19.85
CA ILE A 99 2.51 12.66 19.79
C ILE A 99 2.80 11.17 19.57
N ILE A 100 2.01 10.28 20.19
CA ILE A 100 2.14 8.83 20.07
C ILE A 100 1.78 8.35 18.65
N GLY A 101 0.86 9.04 17.97
CA GLY A 101 0.38 8.69 16.64
C GLY A 101 1.30 9.14 15.49
N ILE A 102 2.18 10.13 15.71
CA ILE A 102 3.16 10.62 14.72
C ILE A 102 3.92 9.50 13.97
N PRO A 103 4.51 8.48 14.62
CA PRO A 103 5.18 7.40 13.90
C PRO A 103 4.27 6.64 12.93
N PHE A 104 2.99 6.46 13.26
CA PHE A 104 2.01 5.82 12.38
C PHE A 104 1.57 6.76 11.25
N ALA A 105 1.45 8.06 11.52
CA ALA A 105 1.18 9.06 10.49
C ALA A 105 2.25 9.03 9.38
N LEU A 106 3.53 8.99 9.75
CA LEU A 106 4.64 8.88 8.80
C LEU A 106 4.56 7.60 7.95
N GLN A 107 4.11 6.50 8.55
CA GLN A 107 3.93 5.24 7.82
C GLN A 107 2.75 5.31 6.83
N HIS A 108 1.65 5.97 7.20
CA HIS A 108 0.54 6.24 6.28
C HIS A 108 0.98 7.14 5.12
N ILE A 109 1.80 8.17 5.35
CA ILE A 109 2.32 9.05 4.29
C ILE A 109 3.17 8.24 3.28
N LYS A 110 4.01 7.31 3.75
CA LYS A 110 4.77 6.42 2.86
C LYS A 110 3.85 5.54 2.01
N LEU A 111 2.78 5.01 2.61
CA LEU A 111 1.79 4.20 1.88
C LEU A 111 0.92 5.03 0.93
N ALA A 112 0.68 6.31 1.23
CA ALA A 112 0.02 7.22 0.30
C ALA A 112 0.85 7.38 -0.99
N GLY A 113 2.17 7.57 -0.86
CA GLY A 113 3.07 7.58 -2.01
C GLY A 113 3.06 6.25 -2.78
N LEU A 114 3.09 5.12 -2.07
CA LEU A 114 3.00 3.78 -2.67
C LEU A 114 1.68 3.57 -3.44
N SER A 115 0.60 4.21 -3.02
CA SER A 115 -0.73 4.04 -3.62
C SER A 115 -0.77 4.46 -5.10
N PHE A 116 0.11 5.36 -5.53
CA PHE A 116 0.21 5.77 -6.93
C PHE A 116 1.02 4.80 -7.79
N LEU A 117 1.97 4.06 -7.19
CA LEU A 117 2.98 3.30 -7.92
C LEU A 117 3.11 1.86 -7.37
N PRO A 118 2.05 1.03 -7.40
CA PRO A 118 2.08 -0.31 -6.84
C PRO A 118 2.89 -1.33 -7.66
N TYR A 119 3.03 -1.15 -8.97
CA TYR A 119 3.89 -2.01 -9.79
C TYR A 119 5.36 -1.74 -9.58
N GLY A 120 6.15 -2.79 -9.80
CA GLY A 120 7.60 -2.74 -9.61
C GLY A 120 8.00 -2.70 -8.14
N LYS A 121 7.05 -2.85 -7.21
CA LYS A 121 7.30 -2.95 -5.77
C LYS A 121 7.18 -4.40 -5.32
N ASP A 122 7.87 -4.74 -4.25
CA ASP A 122 7.72 -5.99 -3.53
C ASP A 122 7.76 -5.77 -2.03
N ILE A 123 7.22 -6.71 -1.26
CA ILE A 123 7.18 -6.62 0.20
C ILE A 123 8.05 -7.73 0.78
N VAL A 124 9.20 -7.33 1.32
CA VAL A 124 10.21 -8.28 1.81
C VAL A 124 10.36 -8.20 3.34
N PRO A 125 10.69 -9.30 4.03
CA PRO A 125 11.02 -9.27 5.44
C PRO A 125 12.21 -8.36 5.73
N ILE A 126 12.16 -7.65 6.84
CA ILE A 126 13.35 -6.99 7.40
C ILE A 126 14.11 -8.11 8.13
N MET A 127 15.27 -8.50 7.58
CA MET A 127 16.18 -9.44 8.24
C MET A 127 16.46 -8.98 9.69
N PRO A 128 16.52 -9.91 10.66
CA PRO A 128 16.86 -9.60 12.05
C PRO A 128 18.27 -9.00 12.16
#